data_AF-A0A7S2RJR7-F1
#
_entry.id   AF-A0A7S2RJR7-F1
#
_cell.length_a   1.000
_cell.length_b   1.000
_cell.length_c   1.000
_cell.angle_alpha   90.00
_cell.angle_beta   90.00
_cell.angle_gamma   90.00
#
_symmetry.space_group_name_H-M   'P 1'
#
loop_
_entity.id
_entity.type
_entity.pdbx_description
1 polymer ?
#
loop_
_entity_poly.entity_id
_entity_poly.type
_entity_poly.pdbx_seq_one_letter_code
_entity_poly.pdbx_strand_id
1 'polypeptide(L)'
;ECVYYGNLVNSNGSIRHSGDEREGHQNIEGSGDDERIDVNLDYVPPSVRALYFILTMASPGKNFADVDSAFAHIYNLTEGESIGRFIPHLVGGHTALFLVRFSRNTTYHGWNVSIIGETDPSARDFGSLIPEIKSYSR
;
A
#
# COMPACT_ATOMS: atom_id res chain seq x y z
N GLU A 1 9.77 9.41 -2.44
CA GLU A 1 10.47 8.15 -2.74
C GLU A 1 9.46 7.03 -2.82
N CYS A 2 9.86 5.84 -3.27
CA CYS A 2 8.98 4.67 -3.43
C CYS A 2 9.68 3.42 -2.89
N VAL A 3 8.91 2.55 -2.26
CA VAL A 3 9.33 1.20 -1.87
C VAL A 3 8.35 0.22 -2.50
N TYR A 4 8.86 -0.78 -3.21
CA TYR A 4 8.10 -1.76 -3.97
C TYR A 4 9.00 -2.97 -4.29
N TYR A 5 8.47 -3.99 -4.98
CA TYR A 5 9.23 -5.20 -5.35
C TYR A 5 10.60 -4.95 -6.01
N GLY A 6 10.77 -3.84 -6.75
CA GLY A 6 12.04 -3.46 -7.40
C GLY A 6 12.94 -2.57 -6.55
N ASN A 7 12.45 -2.04 -5.41
CA ASN A 7 13.22 -1.25 -4.44
C ASN A 7 12.74 -1.58 -3.02
N LEU A 8 13.36 -2.60 -2.42
CA LEU A 8 12.83 -3.24 -1.20
C LEU A 8 13.00 -2.42 0.08
N VAL A 9 13.91 -1.45 0.11
CA VAL A 9 14.19 -0.68 1.33
C VAL A 9 14.36 0.79 0.94
N ASN A 10 13.76 1.70 1.70
CA ASN A 10 13.99 3.12 1.47
C ASN A 10 15.35 3.59 2.01
N SER A 11 15.72 4.82 1.68
CA SER A 11 17.09 5.34 1.88
C SER A 11 17.59 5.32 3.33
N ASN A 12 16.69 5.46 4.31
CA ASN A 12 17.03 5.47 5.74
C ASN A 12 16.65 4.16 6.47
N GLY A 13 16.12 3.16 5.75
CA GLY A 13 15.72 1.88 6.31
C GLY A 13 14.44 1.87 7.15
N SER A 14 13.67 2.96 7.22
CA SER A 14 12.42 3.00 7.98
C SER A 14 11.26 2.23 7.33
N ILE A 15 11.37 1.91 6.04
CA ILE A 15 10.35 1.18 5.27
C ILE A 15 11.03 0.01 4.56
N ARG A 16 10.47 -1.19 4.72
CA ARG A 16 10.99 -2.43 4.13
C ARG A 16 9.86 -3.24 3.50
N HIS A 17 10.00 -3.57 2.22
CA HIS A 17 9.24 -4.60 1.52
C HIS A 17 9.90 -5.97 1.76
N SER A 18 9.10 -6.99 1.98
CA SER A 18 9.55 -8.38 2.18
C SER A 18 10.11 -9.03 0.91
N GLY A 19 9.50 -8.75 -0.25
CA GLY A 19 9.88 -9.30 -1.56
C GLY A 19 8.67 -9.34 -2.48
N ASP A 20 8.87 -9.73 -3.74
CA ASP A 20 7.79 -10.04 -4.69
C ASP A 20 7.34 -11.48 -4.46
N GLU A 21 6.06 -11.71 -4.17
CA GLU A 21 5.45 -13.04 -4.20
C GLU A 21 4.54 -13.14 -5.42
N ARG A 22 4.98 -13.90 -6.42
CA ARG A 22 4.45 -13.86 -7.78
C ARG A 22 3.37 -14.88 -8.04
N GLU A 23 3.37 -15.96 -7.26
CA GLU A 23 2.47 -17.10 -7.48
C GLU A 23 1.18 -16.93 -6.67
N GLY A 24 1.27 -16.24 -5.54
CA GLY A 24 0.21 -16.17 -4.54
C GLY A 24 -0.13 -17.54 -3.98
N HIS A 25 -0.94 -17.59 -2.93
CA HIS A 25 -1.42 -18.85 -2.37
C HIS A 25 -2.85 -19.16 -2.82
N GLN A 26 -3.05 -20.33 -3.46
CA GLN A 26 -4.39 -20.83 -3.81
C GLN A 26 -5.29 -21.04 -2.58
N ASN A 27 -4.69 -21.22 -1.40
CA ASN A 27 -5.37 -21.30 -0.12
C ASN A 27 -4.99 -20.08 0.74
N ILE A 28 -5.95 -19.18 0.94
CA ILE A 28 -5.81 -17.97 1.77
C ILE A 28 -5.97 -18.29 3.27
N GLU A 29 -6.52 -19.46 3.60
CA GLU A 29 -6.70 -19.88 4.99
C GLU A 29 -5.39 -20.42 5.57
N GLY A 30 -4.74 -19.61 6.41
CA GLY A 30 -3.58 -20.03 7.21
C GLY A 30 -2.22 -19.93 6.50
N SER A 31 -2.18 -19.55 5.23
CA SER A 31 -0.98 -18.97 4.62
C SER A 31 -0.82 -17.56 5.18
N GLY A 32 0.40 -17.20 5.59
CA GLY A 32 0.68 -15.83 5.99
C GLY A 32 0.45 -14.85 4.83
N ASP A 33 0.61 -13.56 5.06
CA ASP A 33 0.53 -12.58 3.97
C ASP A 33 1.61 -12.86 2.92
N ASP A 34 1.21 -12.96 1.64
CA ASP A 34 2.09 -13.19 0.49
C ASP A 34 3.21 -12.14 0.42
N GLU A 35 2.83 -10.88 0.65
CA GLU A 35 3.74 -9.74 0.71
C GLU A 35 3.44 -8.86 1.91
N ARG A 36 4.51 -8.33 2.50
CA ARG A 36 4.48 -7.40 3.64
C ARG A 36 5.36 -6.18 3.40
N ILE A 37 4.88 -5.04 3.88
CA ILE A 37 5.62 -3.79 4.00
C ILE A 37 5.68 -3.40 5.48
N ASP A 38 6.85 -3.52 6.08
CA ASP A 38 7.12 -3.09 7.45
C ASP A 38 7.51 -1.62 7.47
N VAL A 39 6.86 -0.85 8.36
CA VAL A 39 7.12 0.58 8.51
C VAL A 39 7.39 0.94 9.96
N ASN A 40 8.60 1.42 10.23
CA ASN A 40 8.93 2.05 11.49
C ASN A 40 8.69 3.56 11.40
N LEU A 41 7.50 3.99 11.83
CA LEU A 41 7.02 5.37 11.76
C LEU A 41 7.87 6.37 12.56
N ASP A 42 8.60 5.92 13.57
CA ASP A 42 9.50 6.77 14.39
C ASP A 42 10.80 7.10 13.65
N TYR A 43 11.22 6.22 12.74
CA TYR A 43 12.46 6.38 11.96
C TYR A 43 12.22 7.12 10.64
N VAL A 44 10.96 7.37 10.27
CA VAL A 44 10.62 8.16 9.07
C VAL A 44 11.09 9.60 9.28
N PRO A 45 11.85 10.21 8.34
CA PRO A 45 12.45 11.53 8.56
C PRO A 45 11.39 12.63 8.73
N PRO A 46 11.66 13.68 9.53
CA PRO A 46 10.71 14.78 9.73
C PRO A 46 10.32 15.55 8.46
N SER A 47 11.15 15.47 7.41
CA SER A 47 10.85 16.06 6.10
C SER A 47 9.70 15.34 5.35
N VAL A 48 9.40 14.09 5.70
CA VAL A 48 8.32 13.31 5.11
C VAL A 48 7.00 13.68 5.77
N ARG A 49 6.10 14.29 4.99
CA ARG A 49 4.77 14.75 5.46
C ARG A 49 3.69 13.71 5.35
N ALA A 50 3.81 12.77 4.41
CA ALA A 50 2.82 11.73 4.20
C ALA A 50 3.43 10.47 3.60
N LEU A 51 2.80 9.33 3.88
CA LEU A 51 3.00 8.03 3.27
C LEU A 51 1.68 7.59 2.64
N TYR A 52 1.75 7.00 1.45
CA TYR A 52 0.61 6.47 0.72
C TYR A 52 0.85 4.99 0.49
N PHE A 53 -0.13 4.17 0.88
CA PHE A 53 -0.10 2.74 0.65
C PHE A 53 -1.07 2.42 -0.49
N ILE A 54 -0.54 1.74 -1.50
CA ILE A 54 -1.22 1.53 -2.78
C ILE A 54 -0.96 0.09 -3.21
N LEU A 55 -2.02 -0.65 -3.52
CA LEU A 55 -1.96 -1.98 -4.12
C LEU A 55 -2.08 -1.81 -5.64
N THR A 56 -1.20 -2.44 -6.41
CA THR A 56 -1.17 -2.26 -7.88
C THR A 56 -1.02 -3.59 -8.60
N MET A 57 -1.60 -3.68 -9.80
CA MET A 57 -1.28 -4.73 -10.77
C MET A 57 -0.06 -4.33 -11.60
N ALA A 58 1.10 -4.85 -11.21
CA ALA A 58 2.37 -4.62 -11.89
C ALA A 58 2.45 -5.33 -13.26
N SER A 59 1.79 -6.48 -13.41
CA SER A 59 1.84 -7.30 -14.63
C SER A 59 1.25 -6.59 -15.85
N PRO A 60 2.02 -6.36 -16.93
CA PRO A 60 1.54 -5.66 -18.12
C PRO A 60 0.31 -6.35 -18.73
N GLY A 61 -0.70 -5.56 -19.08
CA GLY A 61 -1.95 -6.07 -19.67
C GLY A 61 -2.91 -6.78 -18.70
N LYS A 62 -2.50 -6.97 -17.43
CA LYS A 62 -3.34 -7.57 -16.38
C LYS A 62 -3.98 -6.51 -15.49
N ASN A 63 -5.17 -6.79 -14.98
CA ASN A 63 -5.92 -5.95 -14.05
C ASN A 63 -6.50 -6.83 -12.92
N PHE A 64 -7.18 -6.23 -11.95
CA PHE A 64 -7.71 -6.97 -10.80
C PHE A 64 -8.76 -8.02 -11.18
N ALA A 65 -9.42 -7.92 -12.33
CA ALA A 65 -10.33 -8.97 -12.82
C ALA A 65 -9.60 -10.23 -13.33
N ASP A 66 -8.27 -10.19 -13.45
CA ASP A 66 -7.45 -11.36 -13.76
C ASP A 66 -6.99 -12.13 -12.50
N VAL A 67 -7.44 -11.71 -11.31
CA VAL A 67 -7.02 -12.25 -10.01
C VAL A 67 -8.23 -12.88 -9.31
N ASP A 68 -8.09 -14.12 -8.85
CA ASP A 68 -9.19 -14.86 -8.20
C ASP A 68 -9.56 -14.26 -6.84
N SER A 69 -8.54 -13.81 -6.09
CA SER A 69 -8.71 -13.22 -4.77
C SER A 69 -7.54 -12.33 -4.42
N ALA A 70 -7.81 -11.16 -3.84
CA ALA A 70 -6.79 -10.30 -3.27
C ALA A 70 -7.36 -9.58 -2.05
N PHE A 71 -6.53 -9.37 -1.05
CA PHE A 71 -6.82 -8.43 0.03
C PHE A 71 -5.51 -7.82 0.52
N ALA A 72 -5.62 -6.68 1.17
CA ALA A 72 -4.52 -6.05 1.87
C ALA A 72 -4.97 -5.69 3.27
N HIS A 73 -4.13 -5.97 4.24
CA HIS A 73 -4.40 -5.72 5.65
C HIS A 73 -3.39 -4.73 6.22
N ILE A 74 -3.90 -3.72 6.92
CA ILE A 74 -3.07 -2.75 7.62
C ILE A 74 -3.26 -2.99 9.11
N TYR A 75 -2.13 -3.25 9.78
CA TYR A 75 -2.11 -3.71 11.16
C TYR A 75 -1.06 -2.93 11.96
N ASN A 76 -1.46 -2.44 13.13
CA ASN A 76 -0.56 -1.83 14.09
C ASN A 76 0.09 -2.92 14.94
N LEU A 77 1.37 -3.18 14.70
CA LEU A 77 2.14 -4.19 15.43
C LEU A 77 2.39 -3.82 16.90
N THR A 78 2.36 -2.54 17.26
CA THR A 78 2.62 -2.08 18.64
C THR A 78 1.40 -2.31 19.53
N GLU A 79 0.22 -1.99 19.03
CA GLU A 79 -1.05 -2.08 19.78
C GLU A 79 -1.77 -3.42 19.53
N GLY A 80 -1.35 -4.18 18.52
CA GLY A 80 -2.02 -5.41 18.12
C GLY A 80 -3.40 -5.16 17.48
N GLU A 81 -3.58 -4.00 16.84
CA GLU A 81 -4.88 -3.57 16.30
C GLU A 81 -4.90 -3.55 14.77
N SER A 82 -6.02 -4.02 14.20
CA SER A 82 -6.30 -3.86 12.78
C SER A 82 -6.76 -2.44 12.46
N ILE A 83 -6.01 -1.73 11.64
CA ILE A 83 -6.38 -0.41 11.14
C ILE A 83 -7.43 -0.53 10.02
N GLY A 84 -7.28 -1.52 9.14
CA GLY A 84 -8.23 -1.74 8.06
C GLY A 84 -7.87 -2.87 7.12
N ARG A 85 -8.90 -3.54 6.57
CA ARG A 85 -8.77 -4.57 5.54
C ARG A 85 -9.42 -4.07 4.26
N PHE A 86 -8.71 -4.20 3.15
CA PHE A 86 -9.08 -3.69 1.84
C PHE A 86 -9.15 -4.83 0.84
N ILE A 87 -10.17 -4.79 -0.02
CA ILE A 87 -10.36 -5.78 -1.09
C ILE A 87 -10.52 -4.96 -2.39
N PRO A 88 -9.65 -5.14 -3.39
CA PRO A 88 -9.83 -4.47 -4.67
C PRO A 88 -11.10 -4.98 -5.36
N HIS A 89 -11.68 -4.14 -6.21
CA HIS A 89 -12.76 -4.60 -7.08
C HIS A 89 -12.17 -5.55 -8.12
N LEU A 90 -12.44 -6.86 -7.98
CA LEU A 90 -12.02 -7.92 -8.91
C LEU A 90 -12.89 -7.97 -10.18
N VAL A 91 -13.56 -6.87 -10.50
CA VAL A 91 -14.40 -6.70 -11.67
C VAL A 91 -14.06 -5.36 -12.30
N GLY A 92 -14.14 -5.30 -13.63
CA GLY A 92 -13.71 -4.11 -14.37
C GLY A 92 -12.20 -4.01 -14.53
N GLY A 93 -11.74 -3.02 -15.29
CA GLY A 93 -10.33 -2.87 -15.67
C GLY A 93 -9.44 -2.20 -14.63
N HIS A 94 -9.73 -2.34 -13.32
CA HIS A 94 -9.00 -1.65 -12.26
C HIS A 94 -7.58 -2.19 -12.08
N THR A 95 -6.58 -1.31 -12.00
CA THR A 95 -5.16 -1.69 -11.88
C THR A 95 -4.50 -1.17 -10.61
N ALA A 96 -5.11 -0.24 -9.89
CA ALA A 96 -4.63 0.21 -8.59
C ALA A 96 -5.78 0.38 -7.59
N LEU A 97 -5.46 0.19 -6.31
CA LEU A 97 -6.30 0.46 -5.16
C LEU A 97 -5.49 1.30 -4.16
N PHE A 98 -5.94 2.52 -3.89
CA PHE A 98 -5.36 3.39 -2.88
C PHE A 98 -5.96 3.02 -1.53
N LEU A 99 -5.14 2.55 -0.59
CA LEU A 99 -5.65 2.01 0.68
C LEU A 99 -5.82 3.11 1.72
N VAL A 100 -4.70 3.67 2.17
CA VAL A 100 -4.65 4.67 3.24
C VAL A 100 -3.53 5.66 3.01
N ARG A 101 -3.71 6.83 3.61
CA ARG A 101 -2.72 7.87 3.78
C ARG A 101 -2.35 8.00 5.25
N PHE A 102 -1.07 7.89 5.57
CA PHE A 102 -0.54 8.35 6.85
C PHE A 102 -0.02 9.76 6.64
N SER A 103 -0.44 10.72 7.45
CA SER A 103 0.05 12.11 7.40
C SER A 103 0.55 12.57 8.75
N ARG A 104 1.57 13.43 8.77
CA ARG A 104 2.10 13.97 10.03
C ARG A 104 1.05 14.83 10.72
N ASN A 105 0.81 14.55 12.00
CA ASN A 105 0.00 15.40 12.86
C ASN A 105 0.85 16.55 13.42
N THR A 106 0.43 17.78 13.15
CA THR A 106 1.16 18.99 13.56
C THR A 106 0.94 19.39 15.01
N THR A 107 -0.07 18.82 15.68
CA THR A 107 -0.48 19.20 17.03
C THR A 107 0.19 18.36 18.11
N TYR A 108 0.22 17.03 17.95
CA TYR A 108 0.76 16.11 18.95
C TYR A 108 2.01 15.34 18.49
N HIS A 109 2.64 15.75 17.39
CA HIS A 109 3.87 15.15 16.86
C HIS A 109 3.75 13.64 16.57
N GLY A 110 2.59 13.21 16.05
CA GLY A 110 2.33 11.82 15.65
C GLY A 110 1.91 11.67 14.19
N TRP A 111 1.15 10.62 13.92
CA TRP A 111 0.58 10.34 12.61
C TRP A 111 -0.96 10.35 12.67
N ASN A 112 -1.59 10.86 11.62
CA ASN A 112 -3.00 10.71 11.31
C ASN A 112 -3.14 9.64 10.23
N VAL A 113 -4.14 8.77 10.37
CA VAL A 113 -4.50 7.80 9.34
C VAL A 113 -5.79 8.26 8.66
N SER A 114 -5.79 8.28 7.32
CA SER A 114 -6.97 8.55 6.51
C SER A 114 -7.20 7.38 5.55
N ILE A 115 -8.40 6.80 5.60
CA ILE A 115 -8.80 5.75 4.69
C ILE A 115 -9.14 6.37 3.33
N ILE A 116 -8.63 5.77 2.25
CA ILE A 116 -8.95 6.15 0.87
C ILE A 116 -9.91 5.11 0.29
N GLY A 117 -9.44 3.88 0.04
CA GLY A 117 -10.27 2.76 -0.43
C GLY A 117 -10.78 2.88 -1.87
N GLU A 118 -10.14 3.70 -2.71
CA GLU A 118 -10.60 3.99 -4.07
C GLU A 118 -9.72 3.30 -5.14
N THR A 119 -10.33 2.93 -6.27
CA THR A 119 -9.66 2.19 -7.35
C THR A 119 -9.41 3.06 -8.58
N ASP A 120 -8.32 2.79 -9.31
CA ASP A 120 -7.94 3.46 -10.56
C ASP A 120 -7.72 2.42 -11.68
N PRO A 121 -8.28 2.61 -12.89
CA PRO A 121 -8.17 1.67 -14.02
C PRO A 121 -6.89 1.78 -14.86
N SER A 122 -6.09 2.80 -14.63
CA SER A 122 -4.95 3.16 -15.46
C SER A 122 -3.63 3.18 -14.71
N ALA A 123 -3.66 3.45 -13.40
CA ALA A 123 -2.45 3.61 -12.61
C ALA A 123 -1.77 2.27 -12.30
N ARG A 124 -0.45 2.22 -12.54
CA ARG A 124 0.38 1.01 -12.43
C ARG A 124 1.77 1.29 -11.88
N ASP A 125 2.36 2.42 -12.28
CA ASP A 125 3.68 2.87 -11.85
C ASP A 125 3.61 4.21 -11.12
N PHE A 126 4.71 4.58 -10.48
CA PHE A 126 4.78 5.82 -9.70
C PHE A 126 4.36 7.06 -10.49
N GLY A 127 4.72 7.17 -11.77
CA GLY A 127 4.36 8.31 -12.61
C GLY A 127 2.85 8.41 -12.81
N SER A 128 2.21 7.29 -13.12
CA SER A 128 0.76 7.21 -13.30
C SER A 128 -0.05 7.42 -12.01
N LEU A 129 0.54 7.14 -10.85
CA LEU A 129 -0.10 7.31 -9.54
C LEU A 129 -0.11 8.78 -9.05
N ILE A 130 0.78 9.63 -9.57
CA ILE A 130 0.98 11.00 -9.08
C ILE A 130 -0.31 11.86 -9.08
N PRO A 131 -1.15 11.87 -10.13
CA PRO A 131 -2.36 12.69 -10.14
C PRO A 131 -3.29 12.39 -8.96
N GLU A 132 -3.49 11.11 -8.67
CA GLU A 132 -4.37 10.64 -7.61
C GLU A 132 -3.74 10.84 -6.22
N ILE A 133 -2.43 10.59 -6.08
CA ILE A 133 -1.70 10.94 -4.83
C ILE A 133 -1.87 12.44 -4.51
N LYS A 134 -1.82 13.31 -5.53
CA LYS A 134 -2.04 14.75 -5.37
C LYS A 134 -3.49 15.10 -5.02
N SER A 135 -4.48 14.34 -5.48
CA SER A 135 -5.89 14.55 -5.14
C SER A 135 -6.10 14.34 -3.63
N TYR A 136 -5.51 13.29 -3.07
CA TYR A 136 -5.54 12.95 -1.64
C TYR A 136 -4.53 13.71 -0.77
N SER A 137 -3.68 14.55 -1.37
CA SER A 137 -2.73 15.41 -0.64
C SER A 137 -3.32 16.76 -0.21
N ARG A 138 -4.53 17.07 -0.68
CA ARG A 138 -5.23 18.32 -0.38
C ARG A 138 -5.71 18.37 1.07
#